data_AF-A0A6J0JLK1-F1
#
_entry.id   AF-A0A6J0JLK1-F1
#
_cell.length_a   1.000
_cell.length_b   1.000
_cell.length_c   1.000
_cell.angle_alpha   90.00
_cell.angle_beta   90.00
_cell.angle_gamma   90.00
#
_symmetry.space_group_name_H-M   'P 1'
#
loop_
_entity.id
_entity.type
_entity.pdbx_description
1 polymer ?
#
loop_
_entity_poly.entity_id
_entity_poly.type
_entity_poly.pdbx_seq_one_letter_code
_entity_poly.pdbx_strand_id
1 'polypeptide(L)' 'MESISNVPKYLARRGSRLSHDIVVDGMMKDGLWDAYNDFGMRVCGEICADQYRVTREEHDAYAIQSFERCIAAQKAG' A
#
# COMPACT_ATOMS: atom_id res chain seq x y z
N MET A 1 -16.98 5.49 3.60
CA MET A 1 -16.30 4.18 3.53
C MET A 1 -15.58 4.12 2.20
N GLU A 2 -14.27 3.98 2.23
CA GLU A 2 -13.49 3.76 1.01
C GLU A 2 -13.75 2.33 0.48
N SER A 3 -13.70 2.14 -0.83
CA SER A 3 -13.88 0.83 -1.46
C SER A 3 -12.74 0.54 -2.42
N ILE A 4 -11.62 0.09 -1.84
CA ILE A 4 -10.38 -0.21 -2.58
C ILE A 4 -10.60 -1.36 -3.60
N SER A 5 -11.46 -2.33 -3.27
CA SER A 5 -11.79 -3.45 -4.16
C SER A 5 -12.46 -3.04 -5.47
N ASN A 6 -13.05 -1.84 -5.54
CA ASN A 6 -13.75 -1.33 -6.72
C ASN A 6 -12.92 -0.35 -7.55
N VAL A 7 -11.64 -0.14 -7.20
CA VAL A 7 -10.79 0.80 -7.92
C VAL A 7 -10.56 0.30 -9.36
N PRO A 8 -10.89 1.10 -10.39
CA PRO A 8 -10.75 0.67 -11.78
C PRO A 8 -9.28 0.68 -12.22
N LYS A 9 -9.03 0.03 -13.34
CA LYS A 9 -7.76 0.17 -14.07
C LYS A 9 -7.86 1.32 -15.07
N TYR A 10 -6.77 2.04 -15.27
CA TYR A 10 -6.68 3.15 -16.20
C TYR A 10 -6.06 2.72 -17.52
N LEU A 11 -6.57 3.28 -18.61
CA LEU A 11 -6.02 3.15 -19.96
C LEU A 11 -5.81 4.54 -20.54
N ALA A 12 -4.81 4.69 -21.40
CA ALA A 12 -4.56 5.95 -22.09
C ALA A 12 -5.79 6.38 -22.92
N ARG A 13 -6.23 7.63 -22.75
CA ARG A 13 -7.37 8.20 -23.49
C ARG A 13 -7.17 8.18 -25.01
N ARG A 14 -5.93 8.37 -25.45
CA ARG A 14 -5.51 8.23 -26.84
C ARG A 14 -4.53 7.07 -26.85
N GLY A 15 -4.93 5.94 -27.43
CA GLY A 15 -4.10 4.74 -27.50
C GLY A 15 -2.73 5.03 -28.13
N SER A 16 -1.79 4.12 -27.91
CA SER A 16 -0.45 4.21 -28.45
C SER A 16 -0.50 4.22 -29.98
N ARG A 17 0.30 5.10 -30.58
CA ARG A 17 0.40 5.23 -32.05
C ARG A 17 1.12 4.04 -32.68
N LEU A 18 2.05 3.45 -31.95
CA LEU A 18 2.83 2.27 -32.30
C LEU A 18 3.29 1.64 -30.97
N SER A 19 3.19 0.32 -30.84
CA SER A 19 3.40 -0.48 -29.60
C SER A 19 2.11 -0.84 -28.84
N HIS A 20 2.27 -1.48 -27.68
CA HIS A 20 1.21 -1.96 -26.82
C HIS A 20 0.76 -0.88 -25.82
N ASP A 21 -0.54 -0.83 -25.56
CA ASP A 21 -1.07 0.00 -24.48
C ASP A 21 -0.84 -0.66 -23.12
N ILE A 22 -0.49 0.17 -22.13
CA ILE A 22 -0.30 -0.25 -20.75
C ILE A 22 -1.59 0.04 -19.99
N VAL A 23 -2.11 -0.99 -19.32
CA VAL A 23 -3.21 -0.87 -18.36
C VAL A 23 -2.61 -0.60 -16.99
N VAL A 24 -2.90 0.56 -16.41
CA VAL A 24 -2.38 1.00 -15.12
C VAL A 24 -3.35 0.63 -14.01
N ASP A 25 -2.84 0.07 -12.92
CA ASP A 25 -3.65 -0.20 -11.72
C ASP A 25 -3.89 1.11 -10.95
N GLY A 26 -5.16 1.50 -10.79
CA GLY A 26 -5.52 2.77 -10.15
C GLY A 26 -5.21 2.80 -8.65
N MET A 27 -5.30 1.65 -7.96
CA MET A 27 -5.00 1.58 -6.52
C MET A 27 -3.50 1.81 -6.30
N MET A 28 -2.67 1.15 -7.12
CA MET A 28 -1.23 1.37 -7.08
C MET A 28 -0.90 2.82 -7.42
N LYS A 29 -1.41 3.32 -8.55
CA LYS A 29 -1.03 4.64 -9.06
C LYS A 29 -1.45 5.80 -8.15
N ASP A 30 -2.66 5.76 -7.62
CA ASP A 30 -3.25 6.90 -6.89
C ASP A 30 -3.18 6.73 -5.37
N GLY A 31 -3.00 5.51 -4.86
CA GLY A 31 -3.03 5.22 -3.42
C GLY A 31 -1.71 4.73 -2.82
N LEU A 32 -0.94 3.90 -3.55
CA LEU A 32 0.20 3.16 -2.98
C LEU A 32 1.55 3.51 -3.61
N TRP A 33 1.62 4.49 -4.51
CA TRP A 33 2.84 4.91 -5.19
C TRP A 33 3.22 6.34 -4.81
N ASP A 34 4.50 6.55 -4.48
CA ASP A 34 5.02 7.88 -4.22
C ASP A 34 5.17 8.66 -5.53
N ALA A 35 4.47 9.79 -5.63
CA ALA A 35 4.46 10.61 -6.85
C ALA A 35 5.78 11.33 -7.15
N TYR A 36 6.67 11.46 -6.15
CA TYR A 36 7.90 12.24 -6.26
C TYR A 36 9.14 11.36 -6.43
N ASN A 37 9.16 10.22 -5.76
CA ASN A 37 10.33 9.35 -5.65
C ASN A 37 10.20 8.06 -6.48
N ASP A 38 9.07 7.86 -7.16
CA ASP A 38 8.81 6.74 -8.07
C ASP A 38 9.01 5.35 -7.45
N PHE A 39 8.52 5.16 -6.23
CA PHE A 39 8.52 3.87 -5.57
C PHE A 39 7.24 3.63 -4.76
N GLY A 40 6.94 2.37 -4.47
CA GLY A 40 5.76 2.01 -3.68
C GLY A 40 5.90 2.37 -2.20
N MET A 41 4.80 2.71 -1.54
CA MET A 41 4.72 3.11 -0.13
C MET A 41 5.40 2.13 0.85
N ARG A 42 5.58 0.85 0.49
CA ARG A 42 6.37 -0.10 1.27
C ARG A 42 7.80 0.40 1.52
N VAL A 43 8.43 0.97 0.50
CA VAL A 43 9.81 1.48 0.59
C VAL A 43 9.88 2.68 1.54
N CYS A 44 8.84 3.53 1.61
CA CYS A 44 8.75 4.56 2.65
C CYS A 44 8.82 3.94 4.05
N GLY A 45 8.11 2.83 4.26
CA GLY A 45 8.11 2.09 5.53
C GLY A 45 9.48 1.52 5.88
N GLU A 46 10.18 0.94 4.90
CA GLU A 46 11.54 0.41 5.08
C GLU A 46 12.54 1.52 5.41
N ILE A 47 12.48 2.66 4.69
CA ILE A 47 13.32 3.83 4.99
C ILE A 47 13.07 4.34 6.42
N CYS A 48 11.81 4.37 6.87
CA CYS A 48 11.46 4.76 8.22
C CYS A 48 12.04 3.77 9.26
N ALA A 49 11.85 2.46 9.03
CA ALA A 49 12.38 1.42 9.91
C ALA A 49 13.91 1.53 10.05
N ASP A 50 14.62 1.75 8.95
CA ASP A 50 16.07 1.94 8.95
C ASP A 50 16.50 3.21 9.71
N GLN A 51 15.80 4.33 9.50
CA GLN A 51 16.11 5.60 10.17
C GLN A 51 15.93 5.51 11.69
N TYR A 52 14.88 4.84 12.15
CA TYR A 52 14.59 4.68 13.58
C TYR A 52 15.16 3.39 14.18
N ARG A 53 15.86 2.58 13.38
CA ARG A 53 16.46 1.30 13.77
C ARG A 53 15.44 0.33 14.37
N VAL A 54 14.23 0.32 13.83
CA VAL A 54 13.18 -0.62 14.24
C VAL A 54 13.53 -1.98 13.68
N THR A 55 13.64 -2.98 14.54
CA THR A 55 13.98 -4.33 14.09
C THR A 55 12.77 -5.07 13.53
N ARG A 56 13.02 -6.14 12.80
CA ARG A 56 11.95 -6.99 12.28
C ARG A 56 11.12 -7.59 13.42
N GLU A 57 11.77 -8.00 14.50
CA GLU A 57 11.14 -8.59 15.67
C GLU A 57 10.22 -7.59 16.37
N GLU A 58 10.61 -6.32 16.45
CA GLU A 58 9.77 -5.25 17.00
C GLU A 58 8.54 -4.99 16.13
N HIS A 59 8.70 -4.95 14.80
CA HIS A 59 7.58 -4.85 13.87
C HIS A 59 6.60 -6.02 14.01
N ASP A 60 7.11 -7.24 14.07
CA ASP A 60 6.28 -8.45 14.18
C ASP A 60 5.57 -8.49 15.54
N ALA A 61 6.25 -8.13 16.64
CA ALA A 61 5.66 -8.06 17.98
C ALA A 61 4.52 -7.03 18.04
N TYR A 62 4.70 -5.86 17.42
CA TYR A 62 3.66 -4.85 17.34
C TYR A 62 2.45 -5.33 16.53
N ALA A 63 2.68 -5.99 15.38
CA ALA A 63 1.61 -6.54 14.56
C ALA A 63 0.77 -7.57 15.33
N ILE A 64 1.42 -8.50 16.03
CA ILE A 64 0.75 -9.50 16.88
C ILE A 64 -0.11 -8.82 17.94
N GLN A 65 0.48 -7.88 18.69
CA GLN A 65 -0.23 -7.15 19.74
C GLN A 65 -1.46 -6.40 19.18
N SER A 66 -1.33 -5.78 18.00
CA SER A 66 -2.44 -5.09 17.34
C SER A 66 -3.58 -6.05 17.00
N PHE A 67 -3.27 -7.24 16.49
CA PHE A 67 -4.28 -8.27 16.19
C PHE A 67 -4.95 -8.80 17.46
N GLU A 68 -4.20 -9.06 18.52
CA GLU A 68 -4.75 -9.51 19.81
C GLU A 68 -5.74 -8.51 20.38
N ARG A 69 -5.40 -7.21 20.34
CA ARG A 69 -6.30 -6.13 20.78
C ARG A 69 -7.56 -6.06 19.92
N CYS A 70 -7.44 -6.20 18.60
CA CYS A 70 -8.58 -6.22 17.69
C CYS A 70 -9.53 -7.38 18.00
N ILE A 71 -8.99 -8.59 18.17
CA ILE A 71 -9.76 -9.79 18.52
C ILE A 71 -10.45 -9.62 19.89
N ALA A 72 -9.75 -9.06 20.87
CA ALA A 72 -10.32 -8.79 22.18
C ALA A 72 -11.47 -7.77 22.12
N ALA A 73 -11.30 -6.68 21.36
CA ALA A 73 -12.34 -5.68 21.14
C ALA A 73 -13.57 -6.30 20.46
N GLN A 74 -13.37 -7.04 19.37
CA GLN A 74 -14.46 -7.70 18.64
C GLN A 74 -15.23 -8.71 19.52
N LYS A 75 -14.56 -9.38 20.46
CA LYS A 75 -15.21 -10.27 21.44
C LYS A 75 -15.97 -9.52 22.52
N ALA A 76 -15.55 -8.30 22.85
CA ALA A 76 -16.16 -7.47 23.89
C ALA A 76 -17.42 -6.72 23.40
N GLY A 77 -17.63 -6.61 22.08
CA GLY A 77 -18.82 -6.02 21.46
C GLY A 77 -18.51 -4.70 20.75
#